data_AF-A0A7G8TDK2-F1
#
_entry.id   AF-A0A7G8TDK2-F1
#
_cell.length_a   1.000
_cell.length_b   1.000
_cell.length_c   1.000
_cell.angle_alpha   90.00
_cell.angle_beta   90.00
_cell.angle_gamma   90.00
#
_symmetry.space_group_name_H-M   'P 1'
#
loop_
_entity.id
_entity.type
_entity.pdbx_description
1 polymer ?
#
loop_
_entity_poly.entity_id
_entity_poly.type
_entity_poly.pdbx_seq_one_letter_code
_entity_poly.pdbx_strand_id
1 'polypeptide(L)'
;MTEENYKYRTSPLFLRNQFKGKGKLQIPIIPKFQIQPDDFNGLLFIGFDKIGTNDTKHVNRMVHFFLYDYKFERVWKNPDTDLEKLKCYRAVLSPDFSMYVEMAPVLQLYNTFRNRWCGAYFASKGIRVVPTISWGHENTFEFCFDGIEKGSVVAVSTYMVSEHDNRQDQKEFFLKGYNEMLRRIEPEKIICYNTPFPEMQGDIVFVDYELSSWRYMGDAPYTPSIYAKYICGEAPLPAGSNLIIKSGYVVNENSRNYNSIVQAGMGSAYGAKWKPHNEFEARLWGKPGEIKVSYKKDGTKFETKIGDNGKASLERHHTTAPNSKYHSNPHDHKVNWDSPDEHPDFEPAINYFDGNVPEFKSKRGGIFDIMKIADNKLEDDCFKTISDFKECMRFHGEVVLEWHSEQYGIFWDGNRYCIAKTDGSYEKWCDTADEVLEYKVGKDRLRDVITQVIVIDRTI
;
A
#
# COMPACT_ATOMS: atom_id res chain seq x y z
N MET A 1 -40.45 26.85 -7.75
CA MET A 1 -39.53 25.72 -8.04
C MET A 1 -39.78 25.31 -9.47
N THR A 2 -38.76 25.24 -10.33
CA THR A 2 -38.92 24.80 -11.72
C THR A 2 -39.20 23.29 -11.77
N GLU A 3 -39.84 22.81 -12.83
CA GLU A 3 -40.06 21.37 -13.06
C GLU A 3 -38.73 20.60 -13.12
N GLU A 4 -37.71 21.20 -13.72
CA GLU A 4 -36.35 20.66 -13.76
C GLU A 4 -35.77 20.49 -12.35
N ASN A 5 -35.90 21.51 -11.49
CA ASN A 5 -35.45 21.43 -10.09
C ASN A 5 -36.22 20.37 -9.29
N TYR A 6 -37.52 20.21 -9.57
CA TYR A 6 -38.32 19.14 -8.96
C TYR A 6 -37.81 17.77 -9.40
N LYS A 7 -37.71 17.52 -10.72
CA LYS A 7 -37.23 16.25 -11.29
C LYS A 7 -35.83 15.89 -10.80
N TYR A 8 -34.92 16.86 -10.69
CA TYR A 8 -33.58 16.65 -10.14
C TYR A 8 -33.65 16.22 -8.67
N ARG A 9 -34.37 16.96 -7.82
CA ARG A 9 -34.46 16.69 -6.38
C ARG A 9 -35.24 15.43 -6.03
N THR A 10 -36.19 15.01 -6.88
CA THR A 10 -36.93 13.76 -6.72
C THR A 10 -36.32 12.61 -7.50
N SER A 11 -35.19 12.82 -8.18
CA SER A 11 -34.51 11.76 -8.92
C SER A 11 -34.11 10.66 -7.95
N PRO A 12 -34.51 9.39 -8.20
CA PRO A 12 -34.09 8.28 -7.36
C PRO A 12 -32.57 8.18 -7.25
N LEU A 13 -31.83 8.43 -8.34
CA LEU A 13 -30.36 8.40 -8.32
C LEU A 13 -29.74 9.54 -7.50
N PHE A 14 -30.44 10.65 -7.34
CA PHE A 14 -30.02 11.72 -6.42
C PHE A 14 -30.30 11.34 -4.97
N LEU A 15 -31.51 10.86 -4.68
CA LEU A 15 -31.97 10.57 -3.32
C LEU A 15 -31.43 9.26 -2.73
N ARG A 16 -31.07 8.29 -3.58
CA ARG A 16 -30.57 6.96 -3.18
C ARG A 16 -31.50 6.20 -2.23
N ASN A 17 -32.81 6.44 -2.33
CA ASN A 17 -33.82 5.94 -1.39
C ASN A 17 -34.70 4.80 -1.96
N GLN A 18 -34.29 4.19 -3.08
CA GLN A 18 -35.05 3.10 -3.73
C GLN A 18 -35.02 1.81 -2.93
N PHE A 19 -33.94 1.58 -2.19
CA PHE A 19 -33.71 0.37 -1.41
C PHE A 19 -33.77 0.75 0.06
N LYS A 20 -34.82 0.29 0.74
CA LYS A 20 -34.99 0.56 2.17
C LYS A 20 -34.18 -0.44 2.99
N GLY A 21 -33.47 0.08 3.97
CA GLY A 21 -32.77 -0.70 4.98
C GLY A 21 -33.57 -0.96 6.24
N LYS A 22 -32.88 -1.47 7.26
CA LYS A 22 -33.38 -1.57 8.64
C LYS A 22 -32.69 -0.54 9.53
N GLY A 23 -33.28 -0.28 10.69
CA GLY A 23 -32.70 0.59 11.72
C GLY A 23 -32.68 2.08 11.37
N LYS A 24 -31.99 2.88 12.20
CA LYS A 24 -31.94 4.34 12.09
C LYS A 24 -31.27 4.82 10.81
N LEU A 25 -30.25 4.10 10.35
CA LEU A 25 -29.41 4.48 9.22
C LEU A 25 -30.02 4.07 7.87
N GLN A 26 -31.04 3.20 7.87
CA GLN A 26 -31.74 2.73 6.66
C GLN A 26 -30.78 2.20 5.59
N ILE A 27 -29.69 1.55 6.01
CA ILE A 27 -28.66 0.99 5.11
C ILE A 27 -29.29 -0.09 4.21
N PRO A 28 -29.24 0.05 2.87
CA PRO A 28 -29.87 -0.88 1.93
C PRO A 28 -29.50 -2.34 2.19
N ILE A 29 -30.46 -3.25 1.98
CA ILE A 29 -30.20 -4.69 2.08
C ILE A 29 -29.75 -5.22 0.72
N ILE A 30 -28.59 -5.87 0.67
CA ILE A 30 -28.19 -6.71 -0.46
C ILE A 30 -28.89 -8.07 -0.27
N PRO A 31 -29.71 -8.52 -1.24
CA PRO A 31 -30.38 -9.82 -1.14
C PRO A 31 -29.38 -10.98 -0.96
N LYS A 32 -29.74 -11.97 -0.15
CA LYS A 32 -28.93 -13.17 0.10
C LYS A 32 -28.51 -13.83 -1.21
N PHE A 33 -27.21 -14.03 -1.39
CA PHE A 33 -26.66 -14.72 -2.55
C PHE A 33 -27.19 -16.16 -2.62
N GLN A 34 -27.79 -16.51 -3.76
CA GLN A 34 -28.30 -17.86 -4.02
C GLN A 34 -27.20 -18.71 -4.67
N ILE A 35 -26.64 -19.62 -3.87
CA ILE A 35 -25.55 -20.52 -4.29
C ILE A 35 -26.03 -21.47 -5.39
N GLN A 36 -25.20 -21.64 -6.41
CA GLN A 36 -25.29 -22.66 -7.44
C GLN A 36 -24.14 -23.67 -7.30
N PRO A 37 -24.31 -24.94 -7.75
CA PRO A 37 -23.35 -26.03 -7.51
C PRO A 37 -21.89 -25.76 -7.94
N ASP A 38 -21.69 -24.88 -8.93
CA ASP A 38 -20.38 -24.59 -9.51
C ASP A 38 -19.82 -23.21 -9.19
N ASP A 39 -20.47 -22.45 -8.30
CA ASP A 39 -20.04 -21.06 -8.05
C ASP A 39 -18.63 -20.93 -7.49
N PHE A 40 -18.19 -21.93 -6.74
CA PHE A 40 -16.93 -21.89 -5.98
C PHE A 40 -15.87 -22.86 -6.52
N ASN A 41 -16.21 -23.67 -7.52
CA ASN A 41 -15.30 -24.66 -8.09
C ASN A 41 -14.21 -23.96 -8.90
N GLY A 42 -12.96 -23.98 -8.39
CA GLY A 42 -11.84 -23.31 -9.03
C GLY A 42 -12.04 -21.80 -9.20
N LEU A 43 -12.72 -21.16 -8.24
CA LEU A 43 -13.12 -19.76 -8.33
C LEU A 43 -11.89 -18.85 -8.47
N LEU A 44 -11.90 -18.06 -9.56
CA LEU A 44 -10.96 -16.96 -9.78
C LEU A 44 -11.73 -15.65 -9.90
N PHE A 45 -11.03 -14.57 -9.59
CA PHE A 45 -11.57 -13.21 -9.69
C PHE A 45 -11.03 -12.47 -10.92
N ILE A 46 -11.77 -11.42 -11.31
CA ILE A 46 -11.37 -10.43 -12.32
C ILE A 46 -11.65 -9.02 -11.79
N GLY A 47 -10.65 -8.15 -11.83
CA GLY A 47 -10.80 -6.76 -11.38
C GLY A 47 -11.80 -6.00 -12.25
N PHE A 48 -12.67 -5.21 -11.64
CA PHE A 48 -13.62 -4.36 -12.36
C PHE A 48 -12.97 -3.42 -13.40
N ASP A 49 -11.70 -3.03 -13.21
CA ASP A 49 -10.95 -2.23 -14.18
C ASP A 49 -10.49 -3.01 -15.43
N LYS A 50 -10.72 -4.32 -15.47
CA LYS A 50 -10.33 -5.23 -16.55
C LYS A 50 -11.50 -5.83 -17.33
N ILE A 51 -12.73 -5.64 -16.88
CA ILE A 51 -13.90 -6.21 -17.56
C ILE A 51 -14.14 -5.54 -18.92
N GLY A 52 -14.54 -6.35 -19.90
CA GLY A 52 -14.83 -5.91 -21.27
C GLY A 52 -16.28 -6.13 -21.66
N THR A 53 -16.77 -5.39 -22.65
CA THR A 53 -18.16 -5.50 -23.15
C THR A 53 -18.44 -6.81 -23.90
N ASN A 54 -17.40 -7.49 -24.38
CA ASN A 54 -17.46 -8.75 -25.13
C ASN A 54 -16.50 -9.78 -24.55
N ASP A 55 -16.28 -9.77 -23.24
CA ASP A 55 -15.44 -10.79 -22.60
C ASP A 55 -16.15 -12.14 -22.69
N THR A 56 -15.54 -13.07 -23.41
CA THR A 56 -16.01 -14.46 -23.53
C THR A 56 -15.08 -15.44 -22.81
N LYS A 57 -13.88 -14.99 -22.41
CA LYS A 57 -12.84 -15.84 -21.84
C LYS A 57 -13.00 -15.98 -20.33
N HIS A 58 -13.35 -14.88 -19.65
CA HIS A 58 -13.32 -14.81 -18.19
C HIS A 58 -14.71 -14.74 -17.56
N VAL A 59 -15.78 -15.04 -18.31
CA VAL A 59 -17.18 -15.02 -17.84
C VAL A 59 -17.44 -15.92 -16.63
N ASN A 60 -16.64 -16.98 -16.45
CA ASN A 60 -16.72 -17.88 -15.31
C ASN A 60 -16.13 -17.31 -14.01
N ARG A 61 -15.42 -16.17 -14.07
CA ARG A 61 -14.85 -15.47 -12.92
C ARG A 61 -15.91 -14.57 -12.26
N MET A 62 -15.69 -14.24 -10.99
CA MET A 62 -16.47 -13.18 -10.31
C MET A 62 -15.76 -11.84 -10.42
N VAL A 63 -16.53 -10.77 -10.65
CA VAL A 63 -15.98 -9.41 -10.69
C VAL A 63 -15.75 -8.91 -9.27
N HIS A 64 -14.54 -8.48 -8.95
CA HIS A 64 -14.20 -7.91 -7.64
C HIS A 64 -13.83 -6.42 -7.71
N PHE A 65 -13.93 -5.77 -6.56
CA PHE A 65 -13.65 -4.36 -6.36
C PHE A 65 -12.55 -4.11 -5.32
N PHE A 66 -11.77 -5.13 -4.94
CA PHE A 66 -10.51 -4.98 -4.15
C PHE A 66 -9.46 -4.24 -4.99
N LEU A 67 -9.72 -2.96 -5.23
CA LEU A 67 -9.05 -2.04 -6.15
C LEU A 67 -9.09 -0.65 -5.52
N TYR A 68 -8.31 0.29 -6.04
CA TYR A 68 -8.45 1.69 -5.63
C TYR A 68 -9.83 2.25 -5.97
N ASP A 69 -10.47 2.94 -5.03
CA ASP A 69 -11.82 3.52 -5.17
C ASP A 69 -12.02 4.24 -6.51
N TYR A 70 -11.05 5.06 -6.95
CA TYR A 70 -11.15 5.84 -8.18
C TYR A 70 -11.34 4.98 -9.45
N LYS A 71 -10.90 3.71 -9.44
CA LYS A 71 -11.06 2.78 -10.56
C LYS A 71 -12.51 2.37 -10.78
N PHE A 72 -13.34 2.45 -9.73
CA PHE A 72 -14.73 2.03 -9.79
C PHE A 72 -15.74 3.05 -9.29
N GLU A 73 -15.32 4.24 -8.82
CA GLU A 73 -16.20 5.33 -8.35
C GLU A 73 -17.36 5.65 -9.33
N ARG A 74 -17.18 5.36 -10.63
CA ARG A 74 -18.24 5.46 -11.65
C ARG A 74 -19.47 4.60 -11.35
N VAL A 75 -19.35 3.46 -10.67
CA VAL A 75 -20.50 2.62 -10.29
C VAL A 75 -21.39 3.29 -9.26
N TRP A 76 -20.83 4.19 -8.45
CA TRP A 76 -21.62 5.04 -7.56
C TRP A 76 -22.24 6.19 -8.34
N LYS A 77 -21.43 6.92 -9.12
CA LYS A 77 -21.87 8.15 -9.81
C LYS A 77 -22.87 7.88 -10.95
N ASN A 78 -22.61 6.87 -11.77
CA ASN A 78 -23.38 6.49 -12.95
C ASN A 78 -23.58 4.96 -12.98
N PRO A 79 -24.44 4.41 -12.11
CA PRO A 79 -24.54 2.97 -11.89
C PRO A 79 -25.01 2.15 -13.10
N ASP A 80 -25.60 2.80 -14.12
CA ASP A 80 -26.09 2.14 -15.34
C ASP A 80 -24.97 1.81 -16.35
N THR A 81 -23.83 2.50 -16.29
CA THR A 81 -22.82 2.49 -17.36
C THR A 81 -22.22 1.11 -17.63
N ASP A 82 -22.03 0.28 -16.61
CA ASP A 82 -21.34 -1.01 -16.73
C ASP A 82 -22.25 -2.23 -16.49
N LEU A 83 -23.59 -2.03 -16.37
CA LEU A 83 -24.52 -3.12 -16.05
C LEU A 83 -24.48 -4.28 -17.04
N GLU A 84 -24.45 -3.99 -18.34
CA GLU A 84 -24.43 -5.04 -19.37
C GLU A 84 -23.13 -5.85 -19.33
N LYS A 85 -22.00 -5.21 -19.00
CA LYS A 85 -20.72 -5.92 -18.81
C LYS A 85 -20.79 -6.83 -17.58
N LEU A 86 -21.29 -6.30 -16.47
CA LEU A 86 -21.37 -7.00 -15.19
C LEU A 86 -22.27 -8.24 -15.26
N LYS A 87 -23.35 -8.20 -16.05
CA LYS A 87 -24.26 -9.34 -16.26
C LYS A 87 -23.62 -10.55 -16.94
N CYS A 88 -22.52 -10.36 -17.67
CA CYS A 88 -21.85 -11.45 -18.38
C CYS A 88 -21.04 -12.37 -17.47
N TYR A 89 -20.75 -11.95 -16.24
CA TYR A 89 -19.90 -12.69 -15.31
C TYR A 89 -20.72 -13.55 -14.34
N ARG A 90 -20.09 -14.59 -13.78
CA ARG A 90 -20.70 -15.55 -12.85
C ARG A 90 -21.43 -14.90 -11.68
N ALA A 91 -20.78 -13.91 -11.07
CA ALA A 91 -21.33 -13.04 -10.04
C ALA A 91 -20.46 -11.79 -9.91
N VAL A 92 -20.94 -10.82 -9.12
CA VAL A 92 -20.27 -9.55 -8.88
C VAL A 92 -20.20 -9.30 -7.38
N LEU A 93 -19.01 -8.98 -6.87
CA LEU A 93 -18.89 -8.51 -5.50
C LEU A 93 -19.47 -7.09 -5.38
N SER A 94 -20.08 -6.73 -4.25
CA SER A 94 -20.44 -5.32 -4.04
C SER A 94 -19.17 -4.44 -4.01
N PRO A 95 -19.23 -3.17 -4.47
CA PRO A 95 -18.05 -2.31 -4.49
C PRO A 95 -17.42 -2.11 -3.11
N ASP A 96 -16.10 -2.29 -3.01
CA ASP A 96 -15.33 -2.22 -1.76
C ASP A 96 -14.75 -0.82 -1.55
N PHE A 97 -15.60 0.14 -1.23
CA PHE A 97 -15.15 1.49 -0.90
C PHE A 97 -14.28 1.47 0.36
N SER A 98 -13.14 2.14 0.31
CA SER A 98 -12.09 2.08 1.33
C SER A 98 -12.59 2.39 2.75
N MET A 99 -12.07 1.68 3.76
CA MET A 99 -12.47 1.75 5.16
C MET A 99 -11.24 1.82 6.08
N TYR A 100 -10.43 2.88 5.96
CA TYR A 100 -9.24 3.03 6.79
C TYR A 100 -9.57 3.39 8.22
N VAL A 101 -8.74 2.94 9.15
CA VAL A 101 -8.90 3.25 10.58
C VAL A 101 -8.73 4.74 10.89
N GLU A 102 -7.95 5.46 10.08
CA GLU A 102 -7.76 6.91 10.18
C GLU A 102 -8.92 7.73 9.62
N MET A 103 -9.83 7.13 8.84
CA MET A 103 -10.98 7.84 8.29
C MET A 103 -11.94 8.27 9.40
N ALA A 104 -12.52 9.46 9.24
CA ALA A 104 -13.61 9.89 10.10
C ALA A 104 -14.78 8.89 10.04
N PRO A 105 -15.44 8.53 11.16
CA PRO A 105 -16.52 7.54 11.18
C PRO A 105 -17.68 7.84 10.23
N VAL A 106 -17.94 9.12 9.94
CA VAL A 106 -18.96 9.54 8.97
C VAL A 106 -18.62 9.12 7.53
N LEU A 107 -17.33 9.12 7.16
CA LEU A 107 -16.88 8.66 5.84
C LEU A 107 -16.95 7.13 5.76
N GLN A 108 -16.56 6.43 6.83
CA GLN A 108 -16.69 4.99 6.93
C GLN A 108 -18.16 4.53 6.80
N LEU A 109 -19.06 5.23 7.49
CA LEU A 109 -20.51 5.01 7.36
C LEU A 109 -21.00 5.29 5.94
N TYR A 110 -20.56 6.39 5.32
CA TYR A 110 -20.92 6.72 3.95
C TYR A 110 -20.44 5.64 2.98
N ASN A 111 -19.24 5.11 3.15
CA ASN A 111 -18.66 4.05 2.31
C ASN A 111 -19.39 2.73 2.47
N THR A 112 -19.79 2.39 3.70
CA THR A 112 -20.70 1.27 3.96
C THR A 112 -22.02 1.47 3.20
N PHE A 113 -22.64 2.64 3.30
CA PHE A 113 -23.88 2.93 2.57
C PHE A 113 -23.71 2.79 1.05
N ARG A 114 -22.63 3.36 0.48
CA ARG A 114 -22.34 3.28 -0.97
C ARG A 114 -22.20 1.83 -1.44
N ASN A 115 -21.45 1.01 -0.70
CA ASN A 115 -21.30 -0.42 -0.97
C ASN A 115 -22.68 -1.10 -1.02
N ARG A 116 -23.48 -0.95 0.04
CA ARG A 116 -24.79 -1.62 0.18
C ARG A 116 -25.79 -1.15 -0.88
N TRP A 117 -25.82 0.16 -1.15
CA TRP A 117 -26.68 0.72 -2.19
C TRP A 117 -26.30 0.18 -3.57
N CYS A 118 -25.01 0.18 -3.93
CA CYS A 118 -24.56 -0.36 -5.22
C CYS A 118 -24.85 -1.85 -5.35
N GLY A 119 -24.62 -2.64 -4.29
CA GLY A 119 -24.96 -4.07 -4.27
C GLY A 119 -26.45 -4.32 -4.45
N ALA A 120 -27.31 -3.59 -3.74
CA ALA A 120 -28.76 -3.67 -3.89
C ALA A 120 -29.21 -3.23 -5.30
N TYR A 121 -28.56 -2.19 -5.86
CA TYR A 121 -28.82 -1.74 -7.22
C TYR A 121 -28.48 -2.82 -8.25
N PHE A 122 -27.30 -3.42 -8.18
CA PHE A 122 -26.91 -4.51 -9.07
C PHE A 122 -27.86 -5.70 -8.96
N ALA A 123 -28.21 -6.11 -7.74
CA ALA A 123 -29.17 -7.18 -7.52
C ALA A 123 -30.56 -6.87 -8.14
N SER A 124 -31.03 -5.61 -8.03
CA SER A 124 -32.29 -5.17 -8.65
C SER A 124 -32.28 -5.22 -10.19
N LYS A 125 -31.09 -5.31 -10.80
CA LYS A 125 -30.89 -5.45 -12.25
C LYS A 125 -30.64 -6.89 -12.68
N GLY A 126 -30.86 -7.86 -11.79
CA GLY A 126 -30.70 -9.29 -12.07
C GLY A 126 -29.25 -9.79 -12.00
N ILE A 127 -28.32 -8.98 -11.50
CA ILE A 127 -26.94 -9.41 -11.28
C ILE A 127 -26.89 -10.22 -9.97
N ARG A 128 -26.16 -11.34 -9.97
CA ARG A 128 -25.93 -12.13 -8.76
C ARG A 128 -24.83 -11.44 -7.94
N VAL A 129 -25.19 -10.93 -6.76
CA VAL A 129 -24.28 -10.09 -5.96
C VAL A 129 -23.83 -10.82 -4.69
N VAL A 130 -22.53 -10.88 -4.46
CA VAL A 130 -21.96 -11.27 -3.17
C VAL A 130 -21.52 -10.00 -2.42
N PRO A 131 -22.01 -9.73 -1.20
CA PRO A 131 -21.57 -8.57 -0.44
C PRO A 131 -20.10 -8.67 0.00
N THR A 132 -19.32 -7.64 -0.30
CA THR A 132 -18.01 -7.39 0.29
C THR A 132 -18.15 -6.68 1.63
N ILE A 133 -17.42 -7.16 2.63
CA ILE A 133 -17.44 -6.66 4.00
C ILE A 133 -16.05 -6.11 4.34
N SER A 134 -16.03 -4.84 4.75
CA SER A 134 -14.86 -4.13 5.23
C SER A 134 -15.24 -3.35 6.49
N TRP A 135 -14.31 -3.20 7.42
CA TRP A 135 -14.51 -2.56 8.73
C TRP A 135 -13.33 -1.68 9.09
N GLY A 136 -13.58 -0.67 9.93
CA GLY A 136 -12.54 0.07 10.63
C GLY A 136 -12.32 -0.54 12.02
N HIS A 137 -12.00 0.29 13.01
CA HIS A 137 -11.99 -0.14 14.40
C HIS A 137 -13.38 -0.58 14.90
N GLU A 138 -13.44 -1.08 16.12
CA GLU A 138 -14.64 -1.62 16.78
C GLU A 138 -15.80 -0.62 16.83
N ASN A 139 -15.52 0.69 16.78
CA ASN A 139 -16.55 1.74 16.64
C ASN A 139 -17.37 1.61 15.34
N THR A 140 -16.79 1.04 14.28
CA THR A 140 -17.49 0.81 13.00
C THR A 140 -18.46 -0.36 13.05
N PHE A 141 -18.32 -1.26 14.03
CA PHE A 141 -19.17 -2.46 14.15
C PHE A 141 -20.63 -2.11 14.39
N GLU A 142 -20.94 -0.88 14.82
CA GLU A 142 -22.32 -0.39 14.90
C GLU A 142 -23.05 -0.46 13.56
N PHE A 143 -22.35 -0.25 12.43
CA PHE A 143 -22.98 -0.12 11.11
C PHE A 143 -22.35 -0.96 10.00
N CYS A 144 -21.08 -1.37 10.08
CA CYS A 144 -20.38 -1.97 8.93
C CYS A 144 -20.95 -3.33 8.48
N PHE A 145 -21.70 -4.01 9.35
CA PHE A 145 -22.38 -5.28 9.04
C PHE A 145 -23.85 -5.11 8.65
N ASP A 146 -24.40 -3.90 8.74
CA ASP A 146 -25.78 -3.64 8.36
C ASP A 146 -25.97 -3.78 6.84
N GLY A 147 -27.20 -4.08 6.44
CA GLY A 147 -27.56 -4.29 5.04
C GLY A 147 -27.17 -5.66 4.48
N ILE A 148 -26.67 -6.57 5.32
CA ILE A 148 -26.33 -7.94 4.95
C ILE A 148 -27.30 -8.90 5.62
N GLU A 149 -27.89 -9.81 4.84
CA GLU A 149 -28.78 -10.82 5.37
C GLU A 149 -28.02 -11.92 6.11
N LYS A 150 -28.62 -12.43 7.19
CA LYS A 150 -28.06 -13.57 7.92
C LYS A 150 -27.94 -14.80 7.02
N GLY A 151 -26.86 -15.56 7.19
CA GLY A 151 -26.56 -16.71 6.34
C GLY A 151 -26.13 -16.34 4.92
N SER A 152 -25.87 -15.07 4.59
CA SER A 152 -25.37 -14.72 3.25
C SER A 152 -23.96 -15.24 3.02
N VAL A 153 -23.64 -15.51 1.75
CA VAL A 153 -22.24 -15.56 1.31
C VAL A 153 -21.68 -14.15 1.41
N VAL A 154 -20.45 -14.02 1.91
CA VAL A 154 -19.74 -12.74 2.04
C VAL A 154 -18.35 -12.83 1.44
N ALA A 155 -17.78 -11.71 1.02
CA ALA A 155 -16.41 -11.61 0.57
C ALA A 155 -15.59 -10.68 1.46
N VAL A 156 -14.35 -11.05 1.75
CA VAL A 156 -13.36 -10.26 2.49
C VAL A 156 -12.02 -10.33 1.77
N SER A 157 -11.10 -9.41 2.06
CA SER A 157 -9.72 -9.51 1.60
C SER A 157 -8.74 -9.40 2.75
N THR A 158 -7.75 -10.29 2.75
CA THR A 158 -6.58 -10.21 3.65
C THR A 158 -5.43 -9.44 3.02
N TYR A 159 -5.48 -9.09 1.73
CA TYR A 159 -4.35 -8.53 0.98
C TYR A 159 -3.68 -7.34 1.67
N MET A 160 -4.45 -6.32 2.05
CA MET A 160 -3.93 -5.08 2.67
C MET A 160 -3.57 -5.22 4.16
N VAL A 161 -3.95 -6.34 4.79
CA VAL A 161 -3.69 -6.61 6.21
C VAL A 161 -2.70 -7.75 6.41
N SER A 162 -2.27 -8.41 5.33
CA SER A 162 -1.18 -9.37 5.35
C SER A 162 0.16 -8.65 5.42
N GLU A 163 1.17 -9.37 5.88
CA GLU A 163 2.56 -8.91 5.80
C GLU A 163 3.00 -8.74 4.34
N HIS A 164 3.61 -7.60 4.03
CA HIS A 164 4.28 -7.31 2.76
C HIS A 164 5.26 -6.14 2.93
N ASP A 165 6.21 -5.98 2.02
CA ASP A 165 7.08 -4.79 1.88
C ASP A 165 7.64 -4.24 3.22
N ASN A 166 8.32 -5.09 4.00
CA ASN A 166 8.91 -4.75 5.31
C ASN A 166 7.89 -4.25 6.34
N ARG A 167 6.62 -4.62 6.21
CA ARG A 167 5.56 -4.28 7.16
C ARG A 167 5.01 -5.55 7.79
N GLN A 168 4.65 -5.45 9.06
CA GLN A 168 3.96 -6.50 9.80
C GLN A 168 2.59 -6.78 9.18
N ASP A 169 1.94 -7.86 9.61
CA ASP A 169 0.51 -7.99 9.34
C ASP A 169 -0.31 -7.07 10.28
N GLN A 170 -1.58 -6.88 9.94
CA GLN A 170 -2.59 -6.25 10.81
C GLN A 170 -3.61 -7.32 11.26
N LYS A 171 -3.14 -8.54 11.55
CA LYS A 171 -3.98 -9.72 11.80
C LYS A 171 -4.93 -9.53 12.97
N GLU A 172 -4.46 -8.98 14.09
CA GLU A 172 -5.31 -8.76 15.27
C GLU A 172 -6.49 -7.82 14.97
N PHE A 173 -6.22 -6.74 14.24
CA PHE A 173 -7.24 -5.82 13.76
C PHE A 173 -8.24 -6.52 12.83
N PHE A 174 -7.74 -7.29 11.86
CA PHE A 174 -8.59 -8.04 10.94
C PHE A 174 -9.47 -9.05 11.67
N LEU A 175 -8.90 -9.89 12.53
CA LEU A 175 -9.62 -10.96 13.23
C LEU A 175 -10.71 -10.43 14.16
N LYS A 176 -10.54 -9.25 14.76
CA LYS A 176 -11.60 -8.62 15.58
C LYS A 176 -12.87 -8.35 14.76
N GLY A 177 -12.74 -7.68 13.62
CA GLY A 177 -13.90 -7.41 12.76
C GLY A 177 -14.41 -8.65 12.06
N TYR A 178 -13.52 -9.57 11.69
CA TYR A 178 -13.90 -10.86 11.12
C TYR A 178 -14.77 -11.69 12.08
N ASN A 179 -14.37 -11.79 13.35
CA ASN A 179 -15.15 -12.53 14.36
C ASN A 179 -16.50 -11.86 14.65
N GLU A 180 -16.56 -10.52 14.65
CA GLU A 180 -17.83 -9.81 14.78
C GLU A 180 -18.73 -10.01 13.54
N MET A 181 -18.14 -10.06 12.33
CA MET A 181 -18.84 -10.41 11.09
C MET A 181 -19.47 -11.80 11.21
N LEU A 182 -18.70 -12.81 11.65
CA LEU A 182 -19.21 -14.16 11.88
C LEU A 182 -20.41 -14.16 12.84
N ARG A 183 -20.30 -13.44 13.96
CA ARG A 183 -21.34 -13.37 14.99
C ARG A 183 -22.63 -12.73 14.49
N ARG A 184 -22.54 -11.69 13.65
CA ARG A 184 -23.72 -10.91 13.22
C ARG A 184 -24.39 -11.47 11.97
N ILE A 185 -23.57 -11.87 10.99
CA ILE A 185 -24.04 -12.31 9.69
C ILE A 185 -24.24 -13.82 9.68
N GLU A 186 -23.52 -14.58 10.50
CA GLU A 186 -23.57 -16.05 10.50
C GLU A 186 -23.43 -16.61 9.06
N PRO A 187 -22.36 -16.21 8.33
CA PRO A 187 -22.28 -16.46 6.89
C PRO A 187 -22.23 -17.95 6.56
N GLU A 188 -22.96 -18.36 5.52
CA GLU A 188 -22.97 -19.75 5.04
C GLU A 188 -21.66 -20.10 4.32
N LYS A 189 -21.04 -19.12 3.64
CA LYS A 189 -19.71 -19.21 3.03
C LYS A 189 -18.99 -17.87 3.05
N ILE A 190 -17.67 -17.89 3.09
CA ILE A 190 -16.81 -16.71 3.15
C ILE A 190 -15.77 -16.80 2.04
N ILE A 191 -15.85 -15.92 1.05
CA ILE A 191 -14.84 -15.83 0.01
C ILE A 191 -13.71 -14.94 0.52
N CYS A 192 -12.49 -15.47 0.61
CA CYS A 192 -11.31 -14.73 1.05
C CYS A 192 -10.39 -14.49 -0.14
N TYR A 193 -10.23 -13.21 -0.52
CA TYR A 193 -9.28 -12.78 -1.53
C TYR A 193 -7.91 -12.52 -0.90
N ASN A 194 -6.89 -13.23 -1.41
CA ASN A 194 -5.58 -13.43 -0.79
C ASN A 194 -5.57 -14.51 0.32
N THR A 195 -4.37 -14.92 0.75
CA THR A 195 -4.14 -15.99 1.72
C THR A 195 -4.89 -15.74 3.03
N PRO A 196 -5.79 -16.64 3.47
CA PRO A 196 -6.46 -16.54 4.76
C PRO A 196 -5.47 -16.65 5.92
N PHE A 197 -5.72 -15.96 7.03
CA PHE A 197 -5.00 -16.23 8.27
C PHE A 197 -5.39 -17.61 8.83
N PRO A 198 -4.44 -18.37 9.43
CA PRO A 198 -4.74 -19.68 10.02
C PRO A 198 -5.87 -19.67 11.06
N GLU A 199 -6.09 -18.53 11.73
CA GLU A 199 -7.10 -18.34 12.77
C GLU A 199 -8.50 -18.02 12.22
N MET A 200 -8.66 -17.81 10.91
CA MET A 200 -9.97 -17.57 10.30
C MET A 200 -10.86 -18.82 10.36
N GLN A 201 -12.06 -18.66 10.92
CA GLN A 201 -13.06 -19.72 11.10
C GLN A 201 -14.22 -19.62 10.10
N GLY A 202 -14.85 -20.76 9.79
CA GLY A 202 -16.02 -20.82 8.90
C GLY A 202 -15.73 -21.59 7.61
N ASP A 203 -16.70 -21.59 6.70
CA ASP A 203 -16.59 -22.23 5.38
C ASP A 203 -15.92 -21.26 4.40
N ILE A 204 -14.58 -21.29 4.36
CA ILE A 204 -13.76 -20.33 3.60
C ILE A 204 -13.48 -20.87 2.21
N VAL A 205 -13.84 -20.09 1.20
CA VAL A 205 -13.43 -20.25 -0.19
C VAL A 205 -12.23 -19.34 -0.44
N PHE A 206 -11.04 -19.93 -0.52
CA PHE A 206 -9.82 -19.19 -0.84
C PHE A 206 -9.78 -18.82 -2.33
N VAL A 207 -9.52 -17.54 -2.61
CA VAL A 207 -9.26 -17.03 -3.96
C VAL A 207 -7.85 -16.46 -4.01
N ASP A 208 -7.00 -17.12 -4.80
CA ASP A 208 -5.60 -16.75 -4.98
C ASP A 208 -5.48 -15.36 -5.65
N TYR A 209 -4.71 -14.48 -5.01
CA TYR A 209 -4.47 -13.12 -5.47
C TYR A 209 -3.71 -13.10 -6.80
N GLU A 210 -2.61 -13.85 -6.90
CA GLU A 210 -1.74 -13.84 -8.08
C GLU A 210 -2.47 -14.42 -9.28
N LEU A 211 -3.13 -15.57 -9.14
CA LEU A 211 -3.88 -16.21 -10.24
C LEU A 211 -5.10 -15.39 -10.69
N SER A 212 -5.64 -14.56 -9.80
CA SER A 212 -6.72 -13.62 -10.11
C SER A 212 -6.21 -12.26 -10.61
N SER A 213 -4.90 -12.04 -10.61
CA SER A 213 -4.29 -10.79 -11.07
C SER A 213 -4.26 -10.73 -12.60
N TRP A 214 -4.09 -9.51 -13.11
CA TRP A 214 -3.97 -9.24 -14.55
C TRP A 214 -2.79 -10.00 -15.21
N ARG A 215 -1.78 -10.40 -14.44
CA ARG A 215 -0.61 -11.14 -14.94
C ARG A 215 -0.98 -12.51 -15.50
N TYR A 216 -2.03 -13.13 -14.94
CA TYR A 216 -2.49 -14.48 -15.31
C TYR A 216 -3.83 -14.45 -16.06
N MET A 217 -4.15 -13.32 -16.70
CA MET A 217 -5.31 -13.21 -17.57
C MET A 217 -5.02 -13.57 -19.04
N GLY A 218 -3.75 -13.82 -19.42
CA GLY A 218 -3.38 -14.20 -20.79
C GLY A 218 -3.66 -13.13 -21.85
N ASP A 219 -4.02 -11.93 -21.42
CA ASP A 219 -4.25 -10.75 -22.25
C ASP A 219 -3.02 -9.83 -22.13
N ALA A 220 -2.62 -9.20 -23.24
CA ALA A 220 -1.39 -8.39 -23.38
C ALA A 220 -1.14 -7.42 -22.19
N PRO A 221 0.13 -7.07 -21.88
CA PRO A 221 0.47 -6.25 -20.73
C PRO A 221 -0.37 -4.97 -20.67
N TYR A 222 -0.83 -4.64 -19.45
CA TYR A 222 -1.67 -3.47 -19.19
C TYR A 222 -1.13 -2.24 -19.93
N THR A 223 -1.89 -1.78 -20.91
CA THR A 223 -1.61 -0.51 -21.59
C THR A 223 -2.44 0.56 -20.88
N PRO A 224 -1.82 1.49 -20.14
CA PRO A 224 -2.54 2.59 -19.53
C PRO A 224 -3.35 3.36 -20.58
N SER A 225 -4.46 3.99 -20.16
CA SER A 225 -5.17 4.91 -21.04
C SER A 225 -4.18 5.96 -21.57
N ILE A 226 -4.26 6.29 -22.86
CA ILE A 226 -3.46 7.38 -23.45
C ILE A 226 -3.67 8.73 -22.73
N TYR A 227 -4.75 8.84 -21.94
CA TYR A 227 -5.07 10.02 -21.15
C TYR A 227 -4.59 9.95 -19.69
N ALA A 228 -4.06 8.81 -19.24
CA ALA A 228 -3.59 8.62 -17.86
C ALA A 228 -2.61 9.73 -17.44
N LYS A 229 -1.65 10.07 -18.31
CA LYS A 229 -0.71 11.17 -18.09
C LYS A 229 -1.36 12.55 -17.88
N TYR A 230 -2.52 12.82 -18.51
CA TYR A 230 -3.24 14.09 -18.29
C TYR A 230 -4.11 14.05 -17.03
N ILE A 231 -4.62 12.86 -16.69
CA ILE A 231 -5.46 12.64 -15.50
C ILE A 231 -4.61 12.67 -14.23
N CYS A 232 -3.37 12.17 -14.31
CA CYS A 232 -2.41 12.08 -13.20
C CYS A 232 -1.44 13.28 -13.12
N GLY A 233 -1.68 14.36 -13.88
CA GLY A 233 -0.85 15.57 -13.83
C GLY A 233 0.53 15.49 -14.50
N GLU A 234 0.93 14.33 -15.01
CA GLU A 234 2.22 14.12 -15.71
C GLU A 234 2.36 14.92 -17.01
N ALA A 235 1.25 15.37 -17.62
CA ALA A 235 1.25 16.24 -18.79
C ALA A 235 0.04 17.21 -18.78
N PRO A 236 0.20 18.46 -19.26
CA PRO A 236 -0.93 19.38 -19.40
C PRO A 236 -1.90 18.89 -20.51
N LEU A 237 -3.18 19.20 -20.36
CA LEU A 237 -4.18 18.92 -21.40
C LEU A 237 -3.78 19.60 -22.72
N PRO A 238 -3.89 18.91 -23.87
CA PRO A 238 -3.63 19.53 -25.17
C PRO A 238 -4.52 20.75 -25.40
N ALA A 239 -3.94 21.82 -25.94
CA ALA A 239 -4.67 23.04 -26.26
C ALA A 239 -5.86 22.73 -27.19
N GLY A 240 -7.08 23.16 -26.79
CA GLY A 240 -8.32 22.87 -27.51
C GLY A 240 -9.03 21.56 -27.12
N SER A 241 -8.56 20.86 -26.09
CA SER A 241 -9.21 19.67 -25.54
C SER A 241 -10.58 19.98 -24.90
N ASN A 242 -11.63 19.24 -25.29
CA ASN A 242 -12.96 19.26 -24.64
C ASN A 242 -13.07 18.26 -23.48
N LEU A 243 -11.94 17.71 -23.01
CA LEU A 243 -11.91 16.68 -21.97
C LEU A 243 -12.21 17.33 -20.59
N ILE A 244 -13.41 17.07 -20.06
CA ILE A 244 -13.82 17.60 -18.75
C ILE A 244 -13.26 16.72 -17.64
N ILE A 245 -12.16 17.16 -17.02
CA ILE A 245 -11.67 16.58 -15.76
C ILE A 245 -12.54 17.14 -14.63
N LYS A 246 -13.53 16.35 -14.17
CA LYS A 246 -14.36 16.74 -13.02
C LYS A 246 -13.56 16.60 -11.73
N SER A 247 -13.03 17.71 -11.23
CA SER A 247 -12.47 17.80 -9.87
C SER A 247 -13.59 17.96 -8.84
N GLY A 248 -13.78 16.93 -8.01
CA GLY A 248 -14.49 17.04 -6.74
C GLY A 248 -13.57 16.43 -5.70
N TYR A 249 -13.21 17.19 -4.65
CA TYR A 249 -12.24 16.84 -3.59
C TYR A 249 -11.31 15.68 -3.96
N VAL A 250 -10.44 15.94 -4.95
CA VAL A 250 -9.31 15.08 -5.26
C VAL A 250 -8.17 15.65 -4.43
N VAL A 251 -7.68 14.86 -3.48
CA VAL A 251 -6.51 15.22 -2.69
C VAL A 251 -5.37 15.52 -3.68
N ASN A 252 -4.82 16.73 -3.58
CA ASN A 252 -3.85 17.29 -4.51
C ASN A 252 -2.56 16.44 -4.56
N GLU A 253 -2.07 16.16 -5.77
CA GLU A 253 -0.80 15.51 -6.12
C GLU A 253 0.45 16.16 -5.46
N ASN A 254 0.36 17.43 -5.09
CA ASN A 254 1.42 18.16 -4.35
C ASN A 254 1.36 17.95 -2.83
N SER A 255 0.46 17.11 -2.33
CA SER A 255 0.53 16.67 -0.95
C SER A 255 1.73 15.73 -0.85
N ARG A 256 2.72 16.06 -0.01
CA ARG A 256 3.94 15.28 0.27
C ARG A 256 3.72 13.81 0.71
N ASN A 257 2.46 13.37 0.70
CA ASN A 257 1.92 12.10 1.14
C ASN A 257 1.07 11.40 0.04
N TYR A 258 1.21 11.77 -1.25
CA TYR A 258 0.41 11.19 -2.34
C TYR A 258 0.53 9.66 -2.43
N ASN A 259 1.70 9.10 -2.12
CA ASN A 259 1.91 7.64 -2.05
C ASN A 259 1.38 6.99 -0.76
N SER A 260 0.85 7.76 0.20
CA SER A 260 0.36 7.25 1.50
C SER A 260 -1.13 7.52 1.79
N ILE A 261 -1.93 8.06 0.84
CA ILE A 261 -3.28 8.56 1.17
C ILE A 261 -4.45 7.91 0.40
N VAL A 262 -4.22 7.15 -0.67
CA VAL A 262 -5.29 6.29 -1.23
C VAL A 262 -4.67 4.96 -1.63
N GLN A 263 -4.51 4.10 -0.63
CA GLN A 263 -4.36 2.68 -0.91
C GLN A 263 -5.78 2.13 -1.27
N ALA A 264 -5.94 0.84 -1.55
CA ALA A 264 -7.27 0.23 -1.53
C ALA A 264 -7.52 -0.34 -0.13
N GLY A 265 -8.77 -0.63 0.23
CA GLY A 265 -9.04 -1.63 1.26
C GLY A 265 -9.18 -1.14 2.70
N MET A 266 -8.63 -1.94 3.61
CA MET A 266 -9.01 -2.02 5.03
C MET A 266 -7.74 -2.12 5.89
N GLY A 267 -7.78 -1.53 7.09
CA GLY A 267 -6.61 -1.39 7.99
C GLY A 267 -6.13 0.05 8.10
N SER A 268 -4.87 0.23 8.46
CA SER A 268 -4.16 1.51 8.43
C SER A 268 -3.91 1.99 7.00
N ALA A 269 -4.24 3.26 6.71
CA ALA A 269 -3.90 3.92 5.46
C ALA A 269 -2.38 4.06 5.26
N TYR A 270 -1.62 4.09 6.35
CA TYR A 270 -0.16 4.11 6.34
C TYR A 270 0.44 2.71 6.15
N GLY A 271 -0.38 1.67 6.20
CA GLY A 271 0.04 0.28 6.30
C GLY A 271 0.37 -0.14 7.74
N ALA A 272 0.77 -1.40 7.91
CA ALA A 272 1.19 -1.90 9.21
C ALA A 272 2.55 -1.33 9.61
N LYS A 273 2.92 -1.57 10.88
CA LYS A 273 4.22 -1.18 11.41
C LYS A 273 5.35 -1.84 10.65
N TRP A 274 6.46 -1.14 10.50
CA TRP A 274 7.69 -1.67 9.92
C TRP A 274 8.19 -2.89 10.70
N LYS A 275 8.87 -3.79 10.01
CA LYS A 275 9.64 -4.88 10.58
C LYS A 275 10.88 -5.17 9.73
N PRO A 276 11.95 -5.68 10.35
CA PRO A 276 13.13 -6.09 9.60
C PRO A 276 12.80 -7.27 8.67
N HIS A 277 13.28 -7.22 7.43
CA HIS A 277 13.15 -8.31 6.46
C HIS A 277 14.40 -9.21 6.41
N ASN A 278 15.55 -8.67 6.79
CA ASN A 278 16.83 -9.38 6.77
C ASN A 278 17.59 -9.24 8.11
N GLU A 279 18.67 -10.00 8.23
CA GLU A 279 19.50 -10.01 9.44
C GLU A 279 20.16 -8.65 9.69
N PHE A 280 20.60 -7.95 8.63
CA PHE A 280 21.19 -6.63 8.79
C PHE A 280 20.19 -5.64 9.42
N GLU A 281 18.96 -5.57 8.94
CA GLU A 281 17.91 -4.71 9.51
C GLU A 281 17.50 -5.13 10.93
N ALA A 282 17.59 -6.41 11.27
CA ALA A 282 17.31 -6.90 12.61
C ALA A 282 18.25 -6.29 13.68
N ARG A 283 19.39 -5.70 13.27
CA ARG A 283 20.25 -4.87 14.15
C ARG A 283 19.51 -3.69 14.76
N LEU A 284 18.45 -3.18 14.09
CA LEU A 284 17.72 -1.99 14.51
C LEU A 284 16.77 -2.24 15.68
N TRP A 285 16.53 -3.51 16.05
CA TRP A 285 15.75 -3.89 17.22
C TRP A 285 16.62 -4.64 18.25
N GLY A 286 16.32 -4.44 19.54
CA GLY A 286 17.02 -5.14 20.62
C GLY A 286 16.48 -4.78 22.00
N LYS A 287 17.28 -5.08 23.03
CA LYS A 287 16.94 -4.76 24.43
C LYS A 287 17.30 -3.31 24.73
N PRO A 288 16.50 -2.59 25.53
CA PRO A 288 16.82 -1.24 25.98
C PRO A 288 18.24 -1.09 26.55
N GLY A 289 19.03 -0.19 25.94
CA GLY A 289 20.40 0.12 26.36
C GLY A 289 21.49 -0.81 25.80
N GLU A 290 21.11 -1.79 24.97
CA GLU A 290 22.03 -2.68 24.24
C GLU A 290 22.81 -1.91 23.16
N ILE A 291 24.04 -2.38 22.88
CA ILE A 291 24.79 -2.01 21.69
C ILE A 291 25.01 -3.27 20.87
N LYS A 292 24.54 -3.25 19.64
CA LYS A 292 24.71 -4.32 18.67
C LYS A 292 25.84 -3.96 17.73
N VAL A 293 26.73 -4.91 17.46
CA VAL A 293 27.78 -4.77 16.43
C VAL A 293 27.42 -5.68 15.28
N SER A 294 27.33 -5.12 14.07
CA SER A 294 27.05 -5.86 12.84
C SER A 294 28.07 -5.55 11.76
N TYR A 295 28.21 -6.48 10.81
CA TYR A 295 29.15 -6.37 9.71
C TYR A 295 28.45 -6.66 8.39
N LYS A 296 28.71 -5.84 7.38
CA LYS A 296 28.38 -6.13 5.97
C LYS A 296 29.39 -7.13 5.39
N LYS A 297 29.11 -7.63 4.19
CA LYS A 297 29.93 -8.65 3.50
C LYS A 297 31.35 -8.20 3.16
N ASP A 298 31.53 -6.91 2.89
CA ASP A 298 32.82 -6.27 2.64
C ASP A 298 33.63 -6.05 3.93
N GLY A 299 33.07 -6.37 5.10
CA GLY A 299 33.67 -6.16 6.41
C GLY A 299 33.37 -4.81 7.04
N THR A 300 32.55 -3.96 6.39
CA THR A 300 32.14 -2.67 6.95
C THR A 300 31.37 -2.88 8.25
N LYS A 301 31.84 -2.22 9.32
CA LYS A 301 31.32 -2.37 10.69
C LYS A 301 30.26 -1.30 10.98
N PHE A 302 29.20 -1.72 11.65
CA PHE A 302 28.14 -0.86 12.18
C PHE A 302 27.98 -1.11 13.68
N GLU A 303 27.73 -0.05 14.45
CA GLU A 303 27.38 -0.14 15.88
C GLU A 303 26.03 0.53 16.11
N THR A 304 25.03 -0.23 16.53
CA THR A 304 23.66 0.24 16.71
C THR A 304 23.32 0.29 18.19
N LYS A 305 22.95 1.48 18.68
CA LYS A 305 22.55 1.71 20.08
C LYS A 305 21.04 1.66 20.22
N ILE A 306 20.55 0.72 21.03
CA ILE A 306 19.12 0.52 21.26
C ILE A 306 18.61 1.45 22.37
N GLY A 307 17.59 2.25 22.03
CA GLY A 307 16.90 3.16 22.93
C GLY A 307 15.97 2.46 23.91
N ASP A 308 15.33 3.24 24.78
CA ASP A 308 14.48 2.72 25.85
C ASP A 308 13.20 2.00 25.33
N ASN A 309 12.81 2.24 24.06
CA ASN A 309 11.68 1.60 23.38
C ASN A 309 12.05 0.29 22.66
N GLY A 310 13.29 -0.19 22.78
CA GLY A 310 13.76 -1.42 22.10
C GLY A 310 14.12 -1.25 20.62
N LYS A 311 14.16 -0.01 20.12
CA LYS A 311 14.55 0.33 18.74
C LYS A 311 15.83 1.15 18.70
N ALA A 312 16.52 1.16 17.55
CA ALA A 312 17.73 1.94 17.34
C ALA A 312 17.47 3.42 17.63
N SER A 313 18.40 4.05 18.35
CA SER A 313 18.36 5.48 18.67
C SER A 313 19.53 6.25 18.07
N LEU A 314 20.64 5.54 17.83
CA LEU A 314 21.85 6.04 17.22
C LEU A 314 22.56 4.87 16.55
N GLU A 315 23.10 5.08 15.36
CA GLU A 315 23.91 4.10 14.65
C GLU A 315 25.23 4.73 14.21
N ARG A 316 26.34 4.00 14.38
CA ARG A 316 27.68 4.42 13.96
C ARG A 316 28.14 3.58 12.79
N HIS A 317 28.56 4.24 11.72
CA HIS A 317 29.06 3.62 10.50
C HIS A 317 30.57 3.77 10.44
N HIS A 318 31.30 2.66 10.31
CA HIS A 318 32.76 2.65 10.19
C HIS A 318 33.20 2.66 8.72
N THR A 319 32.73 3.65 7.99
CA THR A 319 33.00 3.84 6.56
C THR A 319 33.00 5.33 6.21
N THR A 320 33.48 5.65 5.01
CA THR A 320 33.34 6.98 4.39
C THR A 320 32.27 6.98 3.28
N ALA A 321 31.58 5.86 3.10
CA ALA A 321 30.42 5.77 2.24
C ALA A 321 29.27 6.64 2.79
N PRO A 322 28.35 7.09 1.91
CA PRO A 322 28.38 6.94 0.46
C PRO A 322 29.35 7.91 -0.25
N ASN A 323 29.89 8.91 0.46
CA ASN A 323 30.82 9.88 -0.11
C ASN A 323 31.78 10.47 0.94
N SER A 324 33.09 10.22 0.77
CA SER A 324 34.15 10.60 1.72
C SER A 324 34.35 12.10 1.91
N LYS A 325 33.84 12.93 0.98
CA LYS A 325 33.80 14.40 1.15
C LYS A 325 32.81 14.82 2.25
N TYR A 326 31.76 14.02 2.46
CA TYR A 326 30.64 14.36 3.33
C TYR A 326 30.47 13.40 4.52
N HIS A 327 31.23 12.28 4.53
CA HIS A 327 31.20 11.27 5.59
C HIS A 327 32.61 11.01 6.12
N SER A 328 32.82 11.28 7.41
CA SER A 328 34.02 10.86 8.12
C SER A 328 33.97 9.37 8.45
N ASN A 329 35.11 8.76 8.72
CA ASN A 329 35.17 7.41 9.27
C ASN A 329 35.70 7.42 10.72
N PRO A 330 34.88 7.12 11.73
CA PRO A 330 33.45 6.81 11.65
C PRO A 330 32.58 8.08 11.49
N HIS A 331 31.28 7.90 11.27
CA HIS A 331 30.23 8.92 11.43
C HIS A 331 28.99 8.30 12.08
N ASP A 332 28.11 9.12 12.65
CA ASP A 332 26.91 8.65 13.36
C ASP A 332 25.61 9.18 12.73
N HIS A 333 24.55 8.39 12.81
CA HIS A 333 23.18 8.79 12.48
C HIS A 333 22.28 8.63 13.70
N LYS A 334 21.45 9.64 13.99
CA LYS A 334 20.30 9.42 14.88
C LYS A 334 19.23 8.68 14.09
N VAL A 335 18.53 7.77 14.75
CA VAL A 335 17.45 7.02 14.11
C VAL A 335 16.12 7.41 14.74
N ASN A 336 15.24 8.01 13.94
CA ASN A 336 13.90 8.40 14.32
C ASN A 336 12.88 7.32 13.90
N TRP A 337 11.76 7.26 14.62
CA TRP A 337 10.69 6.28 14.44
C TRP A 337 9.29 6.92 14.52
N ASP A 338 9.20 8.25 14.46
CA ASP A 338 7.96 9.03 14.65
C ASP A 338 6.98 8.97 13.47
N SER A 339 7.28 8.15 12.45
CA SER A 339 6.38 7.89 11.33
C SER A 339 5.18 7.03 11.77
N PRO A 340 3.99 7.17 11.14
CA PRO A 340 2.81 6.38 11.51
C PRO A 340 2.99 4.86 11.37
N ASP A 341 3.78 4.40 10.41
CA ASP A 341 4.18 3.01 10.22
C ASP A 341 5.43 2.64 11.04
N GLU A 342 5.95 3.54 11.88
CA GLU A 342 7.14 3.33 12.69
C GLU A 342 8.33 2.76 11.89
N HIS A 343 8.56 3.31 10.71
CA HIS A 343 9.72 3.03 9.86
C HIS A 343 10.98 3.74 10.39
N PRO A 344 12.17 3.11 10.35
CA PRO A 344 13.41 3.77 10.74
C PRO A 344 13.78 4.90 9.78
N ASP A 345 13.95 6.10 10.31
CA ASP A 345 14.37 7.28 9.56
C ASP A 345 15.76 7.73 10.03
N PHE A 346 16.75 7.68 9.13
CA PHE A 346 18.14 8.01 9.43
C PHE A 346 18.39 9.50 9.27
N GLU A 347 18.55 10.21 10.38
CA GLU A 347 18.87 11.64 10.40
C GLU A 347 20.26 11.91 9.78
N PRO A 348 20.59 13.17 9.40
CA PRO A 348 21.83 13.47 8.68
C PRO A 348 23.08 13.05 9.44
N ALA A 349 24.12 12.68 8.68
CA ALA A 349 25.39 12.22 9.23
C ALA A 349 26.02 13.27 10.18
N ILE A 350 26.37 12.81 11.38
CA ILE A 350 27.15 13.53 12.37
C ILE A 350 28.61 13.13 12.18
N ASN A 351 29.37 14.05 11.60
CA ASN A 351 30.74 13.82 11.18
C ASN A 351 31.78 14.24 12.23
N TYR A 352 32.92 13.55 12.21
CA TYR A 352 34.07 13.68 13.10
C TYR A 352 35.37 13.87 12.29
N PHE A 353 35.36 14.78 11.30
CA PHE A 353 36.54 15.05 10.46
C PHE A 353 37.76 15.57 11.24
N ASP A 354 37.55 16.12 12.43
CA ASP A 354 38.60 16.57 13.35
C ASP A 354 39.19 15.43 14.20
N GLY A 355 38.66 14.20 14.07
CA GLY A 355 39.07 13.03 14.82
C GLY A 355 38.48 12.95 16.24
N ASN A 356 37.66 13.92 16.66
CA ASN A 356 37.04 13.93 17.99
C ASN A 356 35.78 13.04 18.03
N VAL A 357 36.00 11.73 17.91
CA VAL A 357 34.94 10.73 17.90
C VAL A 357 34.43 10.48 19.33
N PRO A 358 33.14 10.73 19.63
CA PRO A 358 32.57 10.43 20.93
C PRO A 358 32.60 8.93 21.24
N GLU A 359 32.80 8.60 22.51
CA GLU A 359 32.72 7.21 22.96
C GLU A 359 31.30 6.67 22.81
N PHE A 360 31.14 5.53 22.13
CA PHE A 360 29.85 4.90 21.90
C PHE A 360 29.42 4.08 23.14
N LYS A 361 29.04 4.79 24.22
CA LYS A 361 28.76 4.19 25.54
C LYS A 361 27.39 3.51 25.64
N SER A 362 27.36 2.34 26.29
CA SER A 362 26.12 1.71 26.77
C SER A 362 25.70 2.33 28.12
N LYS A 363 24.39 2.52 28.33
CA LYS A 363 23.84 3.25 29.50
C LYS A 363 24.01 2.49 30.82
N ARG A 364 24.38 1.19 30.80
CA ARG A 364 24.36 0.28 31.98
C ARG A 364 25.50 -0.74 32.02
N GLY A 365 26.67 -0.48 31.42
CA GLY A 365 27.73 -1.51 31.31
C GLY A 365 27.24 -2.75 30.55
N GLY A 366 26.35 -2.53 29.59
CA GLY A 366 25.60 -3.55 28.87
C GLY A 366 26.50 -4.49 28.06
N ILE A 367 26.04 -5.72 27.92
CA ILE A 367 26.64 -6.77 27.09
C ILE A 367 26.67 -6.25 25.65
N PHE A 368 27.84 -6.32 25.01
CA PHE A 368 27.95 -6.19 23.55
C PHE A 368 27.41 -7.49 22.96
N ASP A 369 26.23 -7.46 22.36
CA ASP A 369 25.81 -8.58 21.53
C ASP A 369 26.50 -8.42 20.17
N ILE A 370 27.41 -9.35 19.87
CA ILE A 370 28.17 -9.34 18.62
C ILE A 370 27.34 -10.16 17.63
N MET A 371 26.60 -9.46 16.78
CA MET A 371 25.92 -10.07 15.65
C MET A 371 26.99 -10.33 14.57
N LYS A 372 27.54 -11.54 14.55
CA LYS A 372 28.53 -11.93 13.55
C LYS A 372 27.86 -12.18 12.20
N ILE A 373 28.16 -11.26 11.28
CA ILE A 373 27.94 -11.34 9.83
C ILE A 373 26.46 -11.28 9.47
N ALA A 374 26.01 -10.13 8.95
CA ALA A 374 24.76 -10.11 8.19
C ALA A 374 25.04 -10.76 6.83
N ASP A 375 24.61 -12.00 6.63
CA ASP A 375 24.74 -12.70 5.35
C ASP A 375 23.64 -12.24 4.36
N ASN A 376 23.45 -10.92 4.22
CA ASN A 376 22.56 -10.39 3.18
C ASN A 376 23.17 -10.73 1.82
N LYS A 377 22.47 -11.46 0.96
CA LYS A 377 22.89 -11.59 -0.46
C LYS A 377 22.87 -10.20 -1.07
N LEU A 378 23.80 -9.90 -1.99
CA LEU A 378 23.78 -8.63 -2.74
C LEU A 378 22.40 -8.38 -3.39
N GLU A 379 21.72 -9.46 -3.76
CA GLU A 379 20.34 -9.45 -4.28
C GLU A 379 19.30 -8.92 -3.29
N ASP A 380 19.53 -9.02 -1.98
CA ASP A 380 18.61 -8.56 -0.93
C ASP A 380 18.61 -7.02 -0.82
N ASP A 381 19.71 -6.37 -1.21
CA ASP A 381 19.85 -4.91 -1.18
C ASP A 381 19.41 -4.25 -2.50
N CYS A 382 19.16 -5.03 -3.56
CA CYS A 382 18.71 -4.51 -4.85
C CYS A 382 17.26 -4.00 -4.80
N PHE A 383 17.01 -2.82 -5.36
CA PHE A 383 15.66 -2.26 -5.48
C PHE A 383 14.81 -3.06 -6.47
N LYS A 384 13.64 -3.53 -6.03
CA LYS A 384 12.73 -4.32 -6.88
C LYS A 384 11.87 -3.43 -7.77
N THR A 385 11.60 -2.20 -7.33
CA THR A 385 10.77 -1.23 -8.04
C THR A 385 11.27 0.19 -7.84
N ILE A 386 10.81 1.13 -8.67
CA ILE A 386 11.03 2.57 -8.42
C ILE A 386 10.41 3.00 -7.08
N SER A 387 9.30 2.37 -6.65
CA SER A 387 8.66 2.71 -5.38
C SER A 387 9.50 2.33 -4.17
N ASP A 388 10.16 1.16 -4.23
CA ASP A 388 11.11 0.67 -3.22
C ASP A 388 12.27 1.67 -3.06
N PHE A 389 12.88 2.12 -4.17
CA PHE A 389 13.87 3.20 -4.12
C PHE A 389 13.34 4.49 -3.50
N LYS A 390 12.13 4.93 -3.89
CA LYS A 390 11.54 6.16 -3.35
C LYS A 390 11.22 6.06 -1.86
N GLU A 391 10.86 4.87 -1.36
CA GLU A 391 10.62 4.63 0.06
C GLU A 391 11.93 4.70 0.84
N CYS A 392 13.00 4.06 0.35
CA CYS A 392 14.35 4.19 0.91
C CYS A 392 14.78 5.67 1.01
N MET A 393 14.60 6.45 -0.07
CA MET A 393 14.89 7.88 -0.04
C MET A 393 14.01 8.63 0.97
N ARG A 394 12.70 8.36 1.02
CA ARG A 394 11.76 9.02 1.94
C ARG A 394 12.17 8.91 3.41
N PHE A 395 12.81 7.80 3.78
CA PHE A 395 13.33 7.54 5.13
C PHE A 395 14.85 7.75 5.22
N HIS A 396 15.38 8.56 4.29
CA HIS A 396 16.74 9.06 4.23
C HIS A 396 17.80 7.95 4.25
N GLY A 397 17.50 6.84 3.61
CA GLY A 397 18.47 5.77 3.39
C GLY A 397 19.66 6.27 2.59
N GLU A 398 20.87 5.89 3.02
CA GLU A 398 22.10 6.14 2.27
C GLU A 398 22.35 4.94 1.36
N VAL A 399 22.75 5.21 0.12
CA VAL A 399 22.86 4.19 -0.93
C VAL A 399 24.18 4.33 -1.67
N VAL A 400 24.86 3.21 -1.87
CA VAL A 400 25.95 3.07 -2.83
C VAL A 400 25.53 2.07 -3.89
N LEU A 401 25.51 2.50 -5.15
CA LEU A 401 25.16 1.65 -6.28
C LEU A 401 26.29 1.62 -7.31
N GLU A 402 26.37 0.51 -8.05
CA GLU A 402 27.29 0.31 -9.16
C GLU A 402 26.52 0.12 -10.47
N TRP A 403 26.94 0.86 -11.49
CA TRP A 403 26.46 0.72 -12.85
C TRP A 403 27.64 0.78 -13.82
N HIS A 404 27.82 -0.27 -14.63
CA HIS A 404 28.92 -0.38 -15.60
C HIS A 404 30.32 -0.09 -15.02
N SER A 405 30.63 -0.62 -13.83
CA SER A 405 31.90 -0.42 -13.10
C SER A 405 32.12 1.01 -12.56
N GLU A 406 31.10 1.86 -12.59
CA GLU A 406 31.12 3.17 -11.93
C GLU A 406 30.23 3.13 -10.68
N GLN A 407 30.73 3.69 -9.58
CA GLN A 407 30.02 3.71 -8.31
C GLN A 407 29.49 5.11 -8.00
N TYR A 408 28.27 5.14 -7.48
CA TYR A 408 27.53 6.35 -7.17
C TYR A 408 27.01 6.27 -5.74
N GLY A 409 27.21 7.35 -4.99
CA GLY A 409 26.73 7.53 -3.63
C GLY A 409 25.55 8.47 -3.59
N ILE A 410 24.53 8.13 -2.80
CA ILE A 410 23.34 8.93 -2.53
C ILE A 410 23.17 9.09 -1.02
N PHE A 411 22.99 10.32 -0.55
CA PHE A 411 22.69 10.62 0.85
C PHE A 411 21.83 11.88 0.98
N TRP A 412 21.30 12.11 2.18
CA TRP A 412 20.53 13.30 2.52
C TRP A 412 21.27 14.17 3.55
N ASP A 413 21.34 15.48 3.32
CA ASP A 413 22.13 16.41 4.16
C ASP A 413 21.34 17.08 5.30
N GLY A 414 20.06 16.75 5.46
CA GLY A 414 19.14 17.47 6.34
C GLY A 414 18.18 18.41 5.62
N ASN A 415 18.38 18.63 4.33
CA ASN A 415 17.55 19.50 3.50
C ASN A 415 17.30 18.91 2.11
N ARG A 416 18.33 18.37 1.44
CA ARG A 416 18.31 17.88 0.07
C ARG A 416 19.10 16.58 -0.07
N TYR A 417 18.81 15.84 -1.14
CA TYR A 417 19.59 14.67 -1.52
C TYR A 417 20.79 15.10 -2.36
N CYS A 418 21.93 14.48 -2.12
CA CYS A 418 23.09 14.54 -2.99
C CYS A 418 23.25 13.20 -3.69
N ILE A 419 23.46 13.21 -5.00
CA ILE A 419 23.97 12.07 -5.76
C ILE A 419 25.26 12.48 -6.46
N ALA A 420 26.29 11.65 -6.33
CA ALA A 420 27.61 11.89 -6.92
C ALA A 420 28.32 10.55 -7.21
N LYS A 421 29.41 10.59 -7.97
CA LYS A 421 30.35 9.46 -7.95
C LYS A 421 31.00 9.35 -6.56
N THR A 422 31.37 8.13 -6.15
CA THR A 422 31.95 7.89 -4.82
C THR A 422 33.31 8.58 -4.60
N ASP A 423 34.00 8.98 -5.68
CA ASP A 423 35.20 9.83 -5.65
C ASP A 423 34.91 11.32 -5.40
N GLY A 424 33.63 11.69 -5.25
CA GLY A 424 33.17 13.05 -5.02
C GLY A 424 32.96 13.89 -6.28
N SER A 425 33.16 13.32 -7.47
CA SER A 425 32.95 14.02 -8.74
C SER A 425 31.49 13.97 -9.22
N TYR A 426 31.13 14.92 -10.10
CA TYR A 426 29.80 15.03 -10.73
C TYR A 426 28.63 15.15 -9.74
N GLU A 427 28.82 15.85 -8.63
CA GLU A 427 27.75 16.03 -7.64
C GLU A 427 26.52 16.77 -8.20
N LYS A 428 25.34 16.29 -7.81
CA LYS A 428 24.06 16.95 -8.06
C LYS A 428 23.23 16.95 -6.79
N TRP A 429 22.71 18.12 -6.43
CA TRP A 429 21.76 18.31 -5.35
C TRP A 429 20.33 18.28 -5.88
N CYS A 430 19.47 17.53 -5.21
CA CYS A 430 18.11 17.23 -5.61
C CYS A 430 17.16 17.45 -4.42
N ASP A 431 16.01 18.08 -4.66
CA ASP A 431 15.01 18.32 -3.60
C ASP A 431 14.11 17.09 -3.39
N THR A 432 14.05 16.19 -4.37
CA THR A 432 13.17 15.01 -4.35
C THR A 432 13.85 13.76 -4.89
N ALA A 433 13.33 12.59 -4.50
CA ALA A 433 13.76 11.30 -5.05
C ALA A 433 13.55 11.21 -6.57
N ASP A 434 12.53 11.88 -7.13
CA ASP A 434 12.31 11.94 -8.58
C ASP A 434 13.43 12.68 -9.31
N GLU A 435 13.97 13.76 -8.72
CA GLU A 435 15.12 14.47 -9.29
C GLU A 435 16.42 13.66 -9.21
N VAL A 436 16.58 12.84 -8.17
CA VAL A 436 17.66 11.85 -8.05
C VAL A 436 17.54 10.81 -9.17
N LEU A 437 16.33 10.30 -9.43
CA LEU A 437 16.07 9.33 -10.51
C LEU A 437 16.38 9.88 -11.91
N GLU A 438 16.36 11.21 -12.12
CA GLU A 438 16.78 11.82 -13.40
C GLU A 438 18.30 11.99 -13.54
N TYR A 439 19.10 11.63 -12.53
CA TYR A 439 20.56 11.67 -12.62
C TYR A 439 21.08 10.63 -13.65
N LYS A 440 22.16 10.99 -14.36
CA LYS A 440 22.78 10.09 -15.34
C LYS A 440 23.86 9.24 -14.68
N VAL A 441 23.67 7.93 -14.70
CA VAL A 441 24.68 6.94 -14.32
C VAL A 441 25.29 6.35 -15.60
N GLY A 442 26.53 6.73 -15.89
CA GLY A 442 27.14 6.53 -17.20
C GLY A 442 26.35 7.24 -18.30
N LYS A 443 25.77 6.47 -19.24
CA LYS A 443 24.95 7.01 -20.34
C LYS A 443 23.44 6.95 -20.06
N ASP A 444 23.03 6.19 -19.05
CA ASP A 444 21.64 5.86 -18.77
C ASP A 444 21.09 6.76 -17.64
N ARG A 445 19.78 6.95 -17.59
CA ARG A 445 19.15 7.65 -16.45
C ARG A 445 18.90 6.64 -15.34
N LEU A 446 19.13 7.05 -14.09
CA LEU A 446 18.93 6.17 -12.94
C LEU A 446 17.51 5.58 -12.91
N ARG A 447 16.48 6.36 -13.26
CA ARG A 447 15.09 5.89 -13.38
C ARG A 447 14.93 4.65 -14.24
N ASP A 448 15.67 4.57 -15.35
CA ASP A 448 15.52 3.51 -16.34
C ASP A 448 16.25 2.23 -15.91
N VAL A 449 17.20 2.32 -14.98
CA VAL A 449 18.10 1.22 -14.59
C VAL A 449 18.08 0.89 -13.09
N ILE A 450 17.34 1.62 -12.25
CA ILE A 450 17.40 1.49 -10.78
C ILE A 450 17.10 0.07 -10.27
N THR A 451 16.30 -0.71 -10.99
CA THR A 451 16.00 -2.11 -10.62
C THR A 451 16.99 -3.12 -11.20
N GLN A 452 18.04 -2.65 -11.87
CA GLN A 452 19.08 -3.44 -12.55
C GLN A 452 20.49 -3.10 -12.04
N VAL A 453 20.66 -1.97 -11.34
CA VAL A 453 21.94 -1.62 -10.72
C VAL A 453 22.31 -2.65 -9.66
N ILE A 454 23.61 -2.80 -9.43
CA ILE A 454 24.09 -3.53 -8.26
C ILE A 454 24.07 -2.56 -7.10
N VAL A 455 23.29 -2.85 -6.06
CA VAL A 455 23.36 -2.07 -4.81
C VAL A 455 24.50 -2.65 -3.98
N ILE A 456 25.56 -1.87 -3.82
CA ILE A 456 26.74 -2.24 -3.03
C ILE A 456 26.42 -2.10 -1.55
N ASP A 457 25.78 -0.99 -1.20
CA ASP A 457 25.39 -0.71 0.17
C ASP A 457 24.08 0.08 0.21
N ARG A 458 23.27 -0.23 1.21
CA ARG A 458 22.16 0.60 1.65
C ARG A 458 21.90 0.41 3.14
N THR A 459 21.46 1.47 3.80
CA THR A 459 21.22 1.47 5.26
C THR A 459 19.88 0.85 5.65
N ILE A 460 18.88 0.95 4.76
CA ILE A 460 17.50 0.43 4.85
C ILE A 460 16.98 -0.02 3.48
#